data_AF-W9DSP3-F1
#
_entry.id   AF-W9DSP3-F1
#
_cell.length_a   1.000
_cell.length_b   1.000
_cell.length_c   1.000
_cell.angle_alpha   90.00
_cell.angle_beta   90.00
_cell.angle_gamma   90.00
#
_symmetry.space_group_name_H-M   'P 1'
#
loop_
_entity.id
_entity.type
_entity.pdbx_description
1 polymer ?
#
loop_
_entity_poly.entity_id
_entity_poly.type
_entity_poly.pdbx_seq_one_letter_code
_entity_poly.pdbx_strand_id
1 'polypeptide(L)' 'MHTCEICGKTVKNALLIRSKRVCMNCIADLSLEELSAERLDNSACI' A
#
# COMPACT_ATOMS: atom_id res chain seq x y z
N MET A 1 -1.05 10.05 7.05
CA MET A 1 0.32 9.82 6.52
C MET A 1 0.75 8.43 6.98
N HIS A 2 1.31 7.63 6.08
CA HIS A 2 1.65 6.22 6.31
C HIS A 2 3.09 5.93 5.88
N THR A 3 3.81 5.11 6.63
CA THR A 3 5.13 4.64 6.25
C THR A 3 4.99 3.45 5.30
N CYS A 4 5.63 3.52 4.14
CA CYS A 4 5.75 2.38 3.25
C CYS A 4 6.72 1.36 3.86
N GLU A 5 6.28 0.13 4.05
CA GLU A 5 7.09 -0.96 4.62
C GLU A 5 8.12 -1.53 3.64
N ILE A 6 8.06 -1.14 2.35
CA ILE A 6 9.04 -1.54 1.34
C ILE A 6 10.18 -0.53 1.24
N CYS A 7 9.86 0.75 1.04
CA CYS A 7 10.88 1.80 0.83
C CYS A 7 11.13 2.69 2.06
N GLY A 8 10.41 2.48 3.17
CA GLY A 8 10.57 3.26 4.41
C GLY A 8 10.09 4.72 4.32
N LYS A 9 9.58 5.16 3.17
CA LYS A 9 9.14 6.55 2.98
C LYS A 9 7.77 6.80 3.57
N THR A 10 7.61 7.93 4.24
CA THR A 10 6.30 8.44 4.66
C THR A 10 5.56 9.00 3.45
N VAL A 11 4.42 8.43 3.13
CA VAL A 11 3.55 8.81 2.01
C VAL A 11 2.15 9.16 2.51
N LYS A 12 1.44 10.00 1.76
CA LYS A 12 0.02 10.28 2.06
C LYS A 12 -0.87 9.12 1.62
N ASN A 13 -0.54 8.52 0.47
CA ASN A 13 -1.31 7.43 -0.12
C ASN A 13 -0.47 6.16 -0.11
N ALA A 14 -0.92 5.17 0.65
CA ALA A 14 -0.39 3.81 0.67
C ALA A 14 -1.58 2.84 0.58
N LEU A 15 -1.39 1.71 -0.10
CA LEU A 15 -2.35 0.61 -0.09
C LEU A 15 -1.90 -0.43 0.93
N LEU A 16 -2.87 -1.08 1.56
CA LEU A 16 -2.60 -2.24 2.40
C LEU A 16 -2.63 -3.48 1.51
N ILE A 17 -1.50 -4.16 1.39
CA ILE A 17 -1.35 -5.38 0.60
C ILE A 17 -0.81 -6.46 1.52
N ARG A 18 -1.58 -7.54 1.77
CA ARG A 18 -1.19 -8.62 2.68
C ARG A 18 -0.74 -8.11 4.05
N SER A 19 -1.51 -7.16 4.59
CA SER A 19 -1.21 -6.45 5.85
C SER A 19 0.03 -5.55 5.86
N LYS A 20 0.69 -5.32 4.72
CA LYS A 20 1.79 -4.36 4.60
C LYS A 20 1.31 -3.04 3.97
N ARG A 21 1.66 -1.90 4.54
CA ARG A 21 1.42 -0.60 3.89
C ARG A 21 2.48 -0.36 2.82
N VAL A 22 2.06 -0.30 1.57
CA VAL A 22 2.95 -0.11 0.43
C VAL A 22 2.55 1.15 -0.33
N CYS A 23 3.52 1.99 -0.71
CA CYS A 23 3.25 3.18 -1.52
C CYS A 23 3.08 2.83 -3.00
N MET A 24 2.32 3.65 -3.73
CA MET A 24 1.99 3.41 -5.14
C MET A 24 3.21 3.21 -6.05
N ASN A 25 4.34 3.87 -5.74
CA ASN A 25 5.60 3.69 -6.47
C ASN A 25 6.19 2.29 -6.28
N CYS A 26 6.10 1.73 -5.07
CA CYS A 26 6.56 0.37 -4.82
C CYS A 26 5.58 -0.66 -5.36
N ILE A 27 4.27 -0.35 -5.37
CA ILE A 27 3.22 -1.24 -5.90
C ILE A 27 3.41 -1.52 -7.38
N ALA A 28 3.86 -0.55 -8.16
CA ALA A 28 4.17 -0.74 -9.58
C ALA A 28 5.27 -1.81 -9.81
N ASP A 29 6.07 -2.11 -8.79
CA ASP A 29 7.12 -3.14 -8.82
C ASP A 29 6.62 -4.52 -8.33
N LEU A 30 5.49 -4.57 -7.60
CA LEU A 30 4.86 -5.83 -7.21
C LEU A 30 4.12 -6.43 -8.41
N SER A 31 4.46 -7.67 -8.76
CA SER A 31 3.78 -8.44 -9.80
C SER A 31 2.27 -8.54 -9.51
N LEU A 32 1.44 -8.42 -10.56
CA LEU A 32 -0.03 -8.36 -10.55
C LEU A 32 -0.73 -9.47 -9.72
N GLU A 33 -0.03 -10.58 -9.43
CA GLU A 33 -0.51 -11.65 -8.56
C GLU A 33 -0.73 -11.20 -7.10
N GLU A 34 0.09 -10.27 -6.60
CA GLU A 34 -0.03 -9.75 -5.22
C GLU A 34 -1.14 -8.69 -5.06
N LEU A 35 -1.60 -8.10 -6.17
CA LEU A 35 -2.61 -7.02 -6.17
C LEU A 35 -4.06 -7.54 -6.13
N SER A 36 -4.24 -8.86 -6.21
CA SER A 36 -5.55 -9.53 -6.28
C SER A 36 -6.26 -9.66 -4.92
N ALA A 37 -5.60 -9.29 -3.81
CA ALA A 37 -6.14 -9.40 -2.47
C ALA A 37 -6.02 -8.06 -1.73
N GLU A 38 -7.04 -7.24 -1.86
CA GLU A 38 -7.79 -6.65 -0.74
C GLU A 38 -8.65 -5.51 -1.27
N ARG A 39 -9.93 -5.56 -0.89
CA ARG A 39 -10.92 -4.52 -1.15
C ARG A 39 -10.34 -3.19 -0.70
N LEU A 40 -10.58 -2.17 -1.52
CA LEU A 40 -10.44 -0.76 -1.22
C LEU A 40 -11.22 -0.42 0.06
N ASP A 41 -10.68 -0.72 1.23
CA ASP A 41 -11.13 -0.10 2.47
C ASP A 41 -10.57 1.32 2.41
N ASN A 42 -11.33 2.18 1.75
CA ASN A 42 -11.19 3.62 1.74
C ASN A 42 -11.51 4.17 3.15
N SER A 43 -10.94 3.56 4.18
CA SER A 43 -10.97 4.05 5.53
C SER A 43 -10.00 5.21 5.58
N ALA A 44 -10.52 6.37 5.16
CA ALA A 44 -10.07 7.65 5.67
C ALA A 44 -9.94 7.50 7.18
N CYS A 45 -8.71 7.29 7.64
CA CYS A 45 -8.40 7.23 9.05
C CYS A 45 -8.55 8.67 9.55
N ILE A 46 -9.70 8.94 10.19
CA ILE A 46 -9.96 10.15 10.99
C ILE A 46 -9.01 10.14 12.19
#